data_AF-K1RJX7-F1
#
_entry.id   AF-K1RJX7-F1
#
_cell.length_a   1.000
_cell.length_b   1.000
_cell.length_c   1.000
_cell.angle_alpha   90.00
_cell.angle_beta   90.00
_cell.angle_gamma   90.00
#
_symmetry.space_group_name_H-M   'P 1'
#
loop_
_entity.id
_entity.type
_entity.pdbx_description
1 polymer ?
#
loop_
_entity_poly.entity_id
_entity_poly.type
_entity_poly.pdbx_seq_one_letter_code
_entity_poly.pdbx_strand_id
1 'polypeptide(L)'
;MAATSGFSSTESLNSSIQEIPDPLKQLYPAVNEEETPLPRAWSSKDKYNFIGLTQNNLRVHYKGVGKNHKDAASVRASHPIPPSCGIYYFEVRIISKGRDG
;
A
#
# COMPACT_ATOMS: atom_id res chain seq x y z
N MET A 1 7.93 42.95 43.29
CA MET A 1 6.50 43.23 43.01
C MET A 1 6.41 43.49 41.51
N ALA A 2 5.64 42.85 40.64
CA ALA A 2 4.58 41.83 40.66
C ALA A 2 4.71 41.08 39.29
N ALA A 3 4.66 39.75 39.20
CA ALA A 3 3.50 38.84 39.13
C ALA A 3 2.70 38.85 37.79
N THR A 4 2.27 37.64 37.40
CA THR A 4 1.24 37.23 36.41
C THR A 4 1.76 37.09 34.96
N SER A 5 1.94 35.89 34.39
CA SER A 5 1.04 34.74 34.08
C SER A 5 0.42 34.86 32.69
N GLY A 6 0.70 33.87 31.84
CA GLY A 6 0.09 33.73 30.52
C GLY A 6 0.52 32.45 29.82
N PHE A 7 0.32 31.31 30.51
CA PHE A 7 0.29 29.99 29.87
C PHE A 7 -0.90 29.98 28.91
N SER A 8 -0.65 29.98 27.61
CA SER A 8 -1.68 29.72 26.61
C SER A 8 -1.44 28.32 26.06
N SER A 9 -2.11 27.37 26.70
CA SER A 9 -2.38 26.04 26.18
C SER A 9 -2.96 26.20 24.77
N THR A 10 -2.23 25.79 23.74
CA THR A 10 -2.87 25.53 22.45
C THR A 10 -3.62 24.21 22.61
N GLU A 11 -4.92 24.37 22.84
CA GLU A 11 -5.90 23.30 22.96
C GLU A 11 -5.76 22.31 21.80
N SER A 12 -5.55 21.06 22.17
CA SER A 12 -5.54 19.93 21.27
C SER A 12 -6.94 19.81 20.68
N LEU A 13 -7.07 20.05 19.37
CA LEU A 13 -8.28 19.72 18.64
C LEU A 13 -8.45 18.20 18.67
N ASN A 14 -9.19 17.76 19.68
CA ASN A 14 -9.61 16.38 19.88
C ASN A 14 -10.66 16.05 18.82
N SER A 15 -10.20 15.90 17.58
CA SER A 15 -10.98 15.29 16.53
C SER A 15 -11.06 13.82 16.89
N SER A 16 -12.25 13.39 17.29
CA SER A 16 -12.59 11.99 17.47
C SER A 16 -12.42 11.30 16.12
N ILE A 17 -11.19 10.87 15.81
CA ILE A 17 -10.92 9.92 14.73
C ILE A 17 -11.61 8.65 15.21
N GLN A 18 -12.87 8.48 14.83
CA GLN A 18 -13.49 7.17 14.79
C GLN A 18 -12.51 6.32 13.97
N GLU A 19 -11.80 5.41 14.62
CA GLU A 19 -10.91 4.46 13.94
C GLU A 19 -11.76 3.77 12.89
N ILE A 20 -11.57 4.17 11.62
CA ILE A 20 -12.19 3.48 10.50
C ILE A 20 -11.63 2.05 10.60
N PRO A 21 -12.46 1.04 10.91
CA PRO A 21 -11.97 -0.30 11.14
C PRO A 21 -11.21 -0.72 9.88
N ASP A 22 -9.99 -1.26 10.07
CA ASP A 22 -9.14 -1.69 8.96
C ASP A 22 -9.96 -2.66 8.09
N PRO A 23 -10.31 -2.30 6.84
CA PRO A 23 -11.16 -3.14 6.00
C PRO A 23 -10.61 -4.56 5.83
N LEU A 24 -9.29 -4.72 5.90
CA LEU A 24 -8.64 -6.02 5.82
C LEU A 24 -8.95 -6.91 7.02
N LYS A 25 -9.07 -6.35 8.23
CA LYS A 25 -9.45 -7.13 9.42
C LYS A 25 -10.90 -7.60 9.36
N GLN A 26 -11.77 -6.83 8.72
CA GLN A 26 -13.17 -7.24 8.50
C GLN A 26 -13.28 -8.34 7.43
N LEU A 27 -12.48 -8.26 6.37
CA LEU A 27 -12.50 -9.25 5.29
C LEU A 27 -11.78 -10.55 5.67
N TYR A 28 -10.72 -10.46 6.47
CA TYR A 28 -9.85 -11.57 6.82
C TYR A 28 -9.67 -11.69 8.35
N PRO A 29 -10.76 -11.92 9.11
CA PRO A 29 -10.71 -11.92 10.58
C PRO A 29 -9.86 -13.05 11.18
N ALA A 30 -9.60 -14.11 10.41
CA ALA A 30 -8.78 -15.24 10.83
C ALA A 30 -7.27 -15.02 10.60
N VAL A 31 -6.86 -13.93 9.96
CA VAL A 31 -5.46 -13.65 9.66
C VAL A 31 -4.81 -12.89 10.80
N ASN A 32 -3.71 -13.43 11.33
CA ASN A 32 -2.84 -12.74 12.26
C ASN A 32 -1.77 -11.97 11.47
N GLU A 33 -1.91 -10.64 11.37
CA GLU A 33 -1.00 -9.79 10.59
C GLU A 33 0.42 -9.68 11.20
N GLU A 34 0.59 -9.96 12.50
CA GLU A 34 1.90 -9.92 13.16
C GLU A 34 2.79 -11.11 12.76
N GLU A 35 2.18 -12.27 12.51
CA GLU A 35 2.90 -13.47 12.05
C GLU A 35 2.93 -13.59 10.52
N THR A 36 1.79 -13.35 9.88
CA THR A 36 1.60 -13.48 8.43
C THR A 36 0.95 -12.23 7.86
N PRO A 37 1.74 -11.16 7.62
CA PRO A 37 1.21 -9.90 7.14
C PRO A 37 0.59 -10.05 5.74
N LEU A 38 -0.51 -9.33 5.51
CA LEU A 38 -1.18 -9.31 4.22
C LEU A 38 -0.41 -8.46 3.18
N PRO A 39 -0.51 -8.80 1.88
CA PRO A 39 -0.01 -7.92 0.83
C PRO A 39 -0.86 -6.66 0.74
N ARG A 40 -0.27 -5.51 1.08
CA ARG A 40 -0.91 -4.18 1.01
C ARG A 40 -0.40 -3.31 -0.13
N ALA A 41 0.75 -3.64 -0.72
CA ALA A 41 1.34 -2.89 -1.84
C ALA A 41 2.31 -3.75 -2.67
N TRP A 42 2.74 -3.22 -3.82
CA TRP A 42 3.81 -3.81 -4.62
C TRP A 42 5.16 -3.66 -3.92
N SER A 43 6.03 -4.67 -4.06
CA SER A 43 7.35 -4.66 -3.44
C SER A 43 8.31 -3.75 -4.21
N SER A 44 8.98 -2.85 -3.48
CA SER A 44 10.04 -2.02 -4.05
C SER A 44 11.34 -2.78 -4.30
N LYS A 45 11.55 -3.90 -3.59
CA LYS A 45 12.74 -4.76 -3.68
C LYS A 45 12.55 -5.89 -4.70
N ASP A 46 11.35 -6.44 -4.75
CA ASP A 46 11.05 -7.66 -5.49
C ASP A 46 10.33 -7.34 -6.81
N LYS A 47 11.06 -6.62 -7.66
CA LYS A 47 10.59 -6.14 -8.95
C LYS A 47 11.72 -6.11 -9.95
N TYR A 48 11.38 -6.24 -11.23
CA TYR A 48 12.36 -6.03 -12.27
C TYR A 48 12.74 -4.55 -12.42
N ASN A 49 13.90 -4.29 -13.04
CA ASN A 49 14.45 -2.94 -13.18
C ASN A 49 13.60 -2.03 -14.07
N PHE A 50 12.85 -2.59 -15.03
CA PHE A 50 11.94 -1.85 -15.90
C PHE A 50 10.60 -1.51 -15.25
N ILE A 51 10.36 -1.91 -14.00
CA ILE A 51 9.21 -1.49 -13.22
C ILE A 51 9.60 -0.31 -12.35
N GLY A 52 8.80 0.74 -12.37
CA GLY A 52 8.79 1.74 -11.31
C GLY A 52 7.44 1.80 -10.60
N LEU A 53 7.49 2.30 -9.37
CA LEU A 53 6.35 2.33 -8.46
C LEU A 53 6.08 3.76 -8.01
N THR A 54 4.80 4.12 -7.92
CA THR A 54 4.33 5.42 -7.41
C THR A 54 3.04 5.20 -6.60
N GLN A 55 2.49 6.28 -6.01
CA GLN A 55 1.26 6.24 -5.20
C GLN A 55 1.33 5.18 -4.09
N ASN A 56 2.30 5.34 -3.19
CA ASN A 56 2.53 4.43 -2.06
C ASN A 56 2.74 2.97 -2.50
N ASN A 57 3.43 2.80 -3.64
CA ASN A 57 3.68 1.50 -4.28
C ASN A 57 2.41 0.76 -4.71
N LEU A 58 1.30 1.45 -5.00
CA LEU A 58 0.09 0.85 -5.57
C LEU A 58 0.00 1.03 -7.09
N ARG A 59 0.70 2.03 -7.63
CA ARG A 59 0.72 2.31 -9.07
C ARG A 59 2.02 1.83 -9.70
N VAL A 60 1.89 0.96 -10.69
CA VAL A 60 2.99 0.40 -11.46
C VAL A 60 3.13 1.16 -12.78
N HIS A 61 4.36 1.48 -13.17
CA HIS A 61 4.67 2.00 -14.50
C HIS A 61 5.80 1.21 -15.15
N TYR A 62 5.62 0.90 -16.42
CA TYR A 62 6.65 0.31 -17.25
C TYR A 62 7.57 1.40 -17.81
N LYS A 63 8.88 1.22 -17.64
CA LYS A 63 9.93 2.15 -18.12
C LYS A 63 11.01 1.46 -18.96
N GLY A 64 10.75 0.24 -19.42
CA GLY A 64 11.61 -0.49 -20.35
C GLY A 64 11.37 -0.06 -21.80
N VAL A 65 12.14 -0.63 -22.72
CA VAL A 65 12.04 -0.31 -24.17
C VAL A 65 10.82 -1.00 -24.81
N GLY A 66 10.46 -2.21 -24.35
CA GLY A 66 9.24 -2.91 -24.76
C GLY A 66 9.21 -3.42 -26.20
N LYS A 67 10.35 -3.73 -26.82
CA LYS A 67 10.40 -4.12 -28.25
C LYS A 67 10.04 -5.59 -28.49
N ASN A 68 10.33 -6.46 -27.53
CA ASN A 68 10.07 -7.89 -27.63
C ASN A 68 9.80 -8.48 -26.25
N HIS A 69 9.36 -9.74 -26.20
CA HIS A 69 8.99 -10.40 -24.94
C HIS A 69 10.13 -10.52 -23.91
N LYS A 70 11.39 -10.34 -24.32
CA LYS A 70 12.52 -10.31 -23.38
C LYS A 70 12.52 -9.06 -22.51
N ASP A 71 11.85 -8.00 -22.96
CA ASP A 71 11.70 -6.76 -22.20
C ASP A 71 10.49 -6.81 -21.22
N ALA A 72 9.79 -7.94 -21.13
CA ALA A 72 8.71 -8.13 -20.18
C ALA A 72 9.24 -7.99 -18.74
N ALA A 73 8.45 -7.36 -17.89
CA ALA A 73 8.85 -7.02 -16.53
C ALA A 73 7.70 -7.27 -15.57
N SER A 74 8.02 -7.78 -14.39
CA SER A 74 7.04 -8.11 -13.35
C SER A 74 7.48 -7.56 -11.98
N VAL A 75 6.53 -7.51 -11.06
CA VAL A 75 6.72 -7.14 -9.67
C VAL A 75 5.85 -8.04 -8.80
N ARG A 76 6.36 -8.44 -7.64
CA ARG A 76 5.59 -9.17 -6.63
C ARG A 76 5.03 -8.22 -5.58
N ALA A 77 3.98 -8.63 -4.89
CA ALA A 77 3.49 -7.92 -3.71
C ALA A 77 4.53 -7.98 -2.57
N SER A 78 4.39 -7.14 -1.54
CA SER A 78 5.31 -7.10 -0.40
C SER A 78 5.35 -8.41 0.41
N HIS A 79 4.24 -9.12 0.49
CA HIS A 79 4.08 -10.36 1.25
C HIS A 79 3.27 -11.40 0.45
N PRO A 80 3.48 -12.70 0.70
CA PRO A 80 2.62 -13.75 0.17
C PRO A 80 1.21 -13.68 0.78
N ILE A 81 0.24 -14.31 0.14
CA ILE A 81 -1.13 -14.44 0.66
C ILE A 81 -1.13 -15.50 1.79
N PRO A 82 -1.54 -15.17 3.03
CA PRO A 82 -1.66 -16.13 4.11
C PRO A 82 -2.69 -17.23 3.83
N PRO A 83 -2.41 -18.51 4.14
CA PRO A 83 -3.39 -19.59 4.01
C PRO A 83 -4.65 -19.38 4.87
N SER A 84 -4.53 -18.65 5.99
CA SER A 84 -5.62 -18.29 6.89
C SER A 84 -6.65 -17.34 6.29
N CYS A 85 -6.38 -16.74 5.12
CA CYS A 85 -7.38 -15.95 4.40
C CYS A 85 -8.60 -16.79 3.99
N GLY A 86 -8.41 -18.08 3.68
CA GLY A 86 -9.44 -18.93 3.05
C GLY A 86 -9.72 -18.51 1.60
N ILE A 87 -10.30 -17.32 1.42
CA ILE A 87 -10.49 -16.66 0.12
C ILE A 87 -9.72 -15.34 0.16
N TYR A 88 -8.99 -15.00 -0.90
CA TYR A 88 -8.30 -13.72 -1.02
C TYR A 88 -8.73 -13.02 -2.32
N TYR A 89 -9.02 -11.72 -2.23
CA TYR A 89 -9.44 -10.90 -3.36
C TYR A 89 -8.54 -9.67 -3.49
N PHE A 90 -8.13 -9.38 -4.72
CA PHE A 90 -7.50 -8.12 -5.11
C PHE A 90 -7.92 -7.77 -6.54
N GLU A 91 -7.87 -6.49 -6.87
CA GLU A 91 -8.19 -5.99 -8.21
C GLU A 91 -7.04 -5.17 -8.78
N VAL A 92 -6.95 -5.15 -10.11
CA VAL A 92 -5.99 -4.31 -10.83
C VAL A 92 -6.76 -3.49 -11.85
N ARG A 93 -6.59 -2.17 -11.79
CA ARG A 93 -7.13 -1.25 -12.78
C ARG A 93 -6.06 -0.91 -13.82
N ILE A 94 -6.35 -1.15 -15.09
CA ILE A 94 -5.50 -0.72 -16.19
C ILE A 94 -5.69 0.78 -16.40
N ILE A 95 -4.66 1.56 -16.05
CA ILE A 95 -4.69 3.03 -16.21
C ILE A 95 -4.33 3.46 -17.64
N SER A 96 -3.42 2.72 -18.28
CA SER A 96 -3.01 2.93 -19.67
C SER A 96 -2.48 1.62 -20.23
N LYS A 97 -2.82 1.33 -21.48
CA LYS A 97 -2.27 0.20 -22.25
C LYS A 97 -0.85 0.45 -22.79
N GLY A 98 -0.30 1.65 -22.60
CA GLY A 98 0.98 2.04 -23.19
C GLY A 98 0.92 2.23 -24.71
N ARG A 99 2.10 2.21 -25.35
CA ARG A 99 2.23 2.46 -26.79
C ARG A 99 1.73 1.26 -27.62
N ASP A 100 2.18 0.06 -27.24
CA ASP A 100 2.05 -1.14 -28.06
C ASP A 100 1.02 -2.15 -27.56
N GLY A 101 0.40 -1.93 -26.38
CA GLY A 101 -0.74 -2.70 -25.87
C GLY A 101 -0.35 -3.95 -25.10
#